data_AF-A0A6A0GUJ0-F1
#
_entry.id   AF-A0A6A0GUJ0-F1
#
_cell.length_a   1.000
_cell.length_b   1.000
_cell.length_c   1.000
_cell.angle_alpha   90.00
_cell.angle_beta   90.00
_cell.angle_gamma   90.00
#
_symmetry.space_group_name_H-M   'P 1'
#
loop_
_entity.id
_entity.type
_entity.pdbx_description
1 polymer ?
#
loop_
_entity_poly.entity_id
_entity_poly.type
_entity_poly.pdbx_seq_one_letter_code
_entity_poly.pdbx_strand_id
1 'polypeptide(L)'
;MEVHYNTRLEVIKRFEDVPCFEIGGPTIAPGDRDRFVIRGGADKRVLLLTEVSVLRDAWESTSLELELYQTNAACARQEYDALSNERTFEPYKINFNYRPRLSASFSSRKLMPVTCTELTCTELTCTELTCTELTCTELTCTELACTELTCTELTCTELATDIPLAPVEAMRRAAALDARTPKVAVVREEGCNGDREMAAAFMMAGFLVFDVTMTDITACNFDLMQFRGIAFPGGFSFGDVLGAGVGWAACIKGNEETWEMFQHWRHHPRNFSLAVCNGCQLTAQLGWQNSNAGHSLVVQVLNTSAVGGAARPDHLFRTNLSGRFESRWSRVRIEKTKNIFLKEMEDSILGVWVAHKEGRFEARGDVKVEDYFTKNLVAIRYVGDDDEPTETYPMNPNGSPSNSPCGRHLALMPHPERCVLPWQWPYRGHFPEKTMTSQPEGPELTDTAPWAKIFQNAFDWCTNDPSSYDTDSS
;
A
#
# COMPACT_ATOMS: atom_id res chain seq x y z
N MET A 1 -22.32 -22.92 10.66
CA MET A 1 -20.86 -23.17 10.66
C MET A 1 -20.59 -24.23 9.61
N GLU A 2 -19.58 -24.01 8.77
CA GLU A 2 -19.06 -25.02 7.85
C GLU A 2 -17.88 -25.73 8.53
N VAL A 3 -17.86 -27.06 8.47
CA VAL A 3 -16.80 -27.88 9.07
C VAL A 3 -16.41 -28.98 8.10
N HIS A 4 -15.15 -29.39 8.18
CA HIS A 4 -14.70 -30.56 7.43
C HIS A 4 -15.52 -31.79 7.85
N TYR A 5 -15.99 -32.57 6.86
CA TYR A 5 -16.89 -33.70 7.10
C TYR A 5 -16.36 -34.66 8.18
N ASN A 6 -15.05 -34.93 8.17
CA ASN A 6 -14.41 -35.86 9.11
C ASN A 6 -14.38 -35.37 10.56
N THR A 7 -14.41 -34.05 10.81
CA THR A 7 -14.33 -33.48 12.17
C THR A 7 -15.69 -33.06 12.72
N ARG A 8 -16.77 -33.15 11.92
CA ARG A 8 -18.09 -32.62 12.30
C ARG A 8 -18.64 -33.16 13.62
N LEU A 9 -18.46 -34.46 13.91
CA LEU A 9 -18.97 -35.07 15.13
C LEU A 9 -18.24 -34.57 16.38
N GLU A 10 -16.92 -34.37 16.28
CA GLU A 10 -16.12 -33.79 17.36
C GLU A 10 -16.57 -32.36 17.64
N VAL A 11 -16.86 -31.59 16.58
CA VAL A 11 -17.35 -30.23 16.74
C VAL A 11 -18.74 -30.22 17.36
N ILE A 12 -19.69 -31.04 16.90
CA ILE A 12 -21.03 -31.16 17.51
C ILE A 12 -20.93 -31.48 19.00
N LYS A 13 -20.03 -32.40 19.39
CA LYS A 13 -19.81 -32.76 20.79
C LYS A 13 -19.36 -31.57 21.64
N ARG A 14 -18.59 -30.63 21.09
CA ARG A 14 -18.18 -29.41 21.83
C ARG A 14 -19.33 -28.44 22.09
N PHE A 15 -20.45 -28.60 21.39
CA PHE A 15 -21.66 -27.81 21.56
C PHE A 15 -22.79 -28.66 22.18
N GLU A 16 -22.47 -29.60 23.07
CA GLU A 16 -23.46 -30.54 23.63
C GLU A 16 -24.63 -29.87 24.38
N ASP A 17 -24.41 -28.68 24.94
CA ASP A 17 -25.44 -27.88 25.60
C ASP A 17 -26.32 -27.07 24.62
N VAL A 18 -26.05 -27.13 23.31
CA VAL A 18 -26.75 -26.38 22.27
C VAL A 18 -27.32 -27.33 21.20
N PRO A 19 -28.61 -27.24 20.86
CA PRO A 19 -29.18 -28.03 19.77
C PRO A 19 -28.47 -27.77 18.43
N CYS A 20 -27.76 -28.78 17.93
CA CYS A 20 -27.05 -28.72 16.66
C CYS A 20 -27.81 -29.51 15.57
N PHE A 21 -28.09 -28.86 14.43
CA PHE A 21 -28.76 -29.49 13.29
C PHE A 21 -27.84 -29.49 12.06
N GLU A 22 -27.58 -30.67 11.50
CA GLU A 22 -26.87 -30.80 10.23
C GLU A 22 -27.81 -30.43 9.07
N ILE A 23 -27.46 -29.40 8.30
CA ILE A 23 -28.32 -28.84 7.23
C ILE A 23 -27.88 -29.23 5.81
N GLY A 24 -26.75 -29.93 5.67
CA GLY A 24 -26.15 -30.31 4.38
C GLY A 24 -24.73 -29.75 4.21
N GLY A 25 -24.22 -29.78 2.97
CA GLY A 25 -22.89 -29.27 2.63
C GLY A 25 -22.77 -28.97 1.12
N PRO A 26 -21.67 -28.33 0.69
CA PRO A 26 -21.47 -27.97 -0.70
C PRO A 26 -21.40 -29.20 -1.61
N THR A 27 -22.07 -29.15 -2.76
CA THR A 27 -22.00 -30.19 -3.80
C THR A 27 -20.79 -29.90 -4.71
N ILE A 28 -19.75 -30.73 -4.64
CA ILE A 28 -18.52 -30.60 -5.45
C ILE A 28 -18.62 -31.39 -6.77
N ALA A 29 -19.83 -31.55 -7.33
CA ALA A 29 -19.99 -32.19 -8.63
C ALA A 29 -19.71 -31.15 -9.74
N PRO A 30 -18.85 -31.45 -10.73
CA PRO A 30 -18.66 -30.58 -11.89
C PRO A 30 -20.01 -30.34 -12.59
N GLY A 31 -20.43 -29.07 -12.70
CA GLY A 31 -21.72 -28.67 -13.30
C GLY A 31 -22.86 -28.34 -12.33
N ASP A 32 -22.71 -28.61 -11.03
CA ASP A 32 -23.72 -28.28 -9.98
C ASP A 32 -23.31 -27.05 -9.13
N ARG A 33 -22.25 -26.32 -9.54
CA ARG A 33 -21.62 -25.25 -8.74
C ARG A 33 -22.53 -24.06 -8.45
N ASP A 34 -23.47 -23.78 -9.35
CA ASP A 34 -24.40 -22.65 -9.20
C ASP A 34 -25.76 -23.08 -8.63
N ARG A 35 -25.94 -24.34 -8.21
CA ARG A 35 -27.25 -24.83 -7.80
C ARG A 35 -27.51 -24.65 -6.31
N PHE A 36 -28.65 -24.05 -5.96
CA PHE A 36 -29.14 -23.92 -4.58
C PHE A 36 -30.39 -24.76 -4.36
N VAL A 37 -30.32 -25.71 -3.41
CA VAL A 37 -31.43 -26.64 -3.12
C VAL A 37 -31.71 -26.73 -1.64
N ILE A 38 -32.96 -26.46 -1.25
CA ILE A 38 -33.46 -26.74 0.09
C ILE A 38 -34.42 -27.93 0.00
N ARG A 39 -34.18 -28.95 0.83
CA ARG A 39 -35.05 -30.12 0.97
C ARG A 39 -35.54 -30.20 2.41
N GLY A 40 -36.76 -30.68 2.61
CA GLY A 40 -37.30 -30.87 3.95
C GLY A 40 -38.39 -31.93 3.99
N GLY A 41 -38.83 -32.30 5.19
CA GLY A 41 -39.73 -33.42 5.40
C GLY A 41 -39.03 -34.78 5.42
N ALA A 42 -39.73 -35.81 5.90
CA ALA A 42 -39.21 -37.17 6.01
C ALA A 42 -38.87 -37.80 4.64
N ASP A 43 -39.52 -37.34 3.58
CA ASP A 43 -39.34 -37.75 2.19
C ASP A 43 -38.27 -36.95 1.44
N LYS A 44 -37.60 -35.97 2.10
CA LYS A 44 -36.63 -35.05 1.48
C LYS A 44 -37.17 -34.35 0.22
N ARG A 45 -38.45 -34.00 0.21
CA ARG A 45 -39.06 -33.24 -0.88
C ARG A 45 -38.31 -31.92 -1.11
N VAL A 46 -38.19 -31.52 -2.36
CA VAL A 46 -37.59 -30.23 -2.74
C VAL A 46 -38.55 -29.12 -2.32
N LEU A 47 -38.08 -28.24 -1.43
CA LEU A 47 -38.81 -27.05 -0.99
C LEU A 47 -38.43 -25.82 -1.80
N LEU A 48 -37.15 -25.72 -2.20
CA LEU A 48 -36.63 -24.68 -3.06
C LEU A 48 -35.56 -25.28 -3.97
N LEU A 49 -35.62 -24.91 -5.24
CA LEU A 49 -34.60 -25.21 -6.24
C LEU A 49 -34.43 -23.95 -7.09
N THR A 50 -33.24 -23.37 -7.04
CA THR A 50 -32.87 -22.18 -7.81
C THR A 50 -31.35 -22.19 -8.05
N GLU A 51 -30.84 -21.11 -8.64
CA GLU A 51 -29.41 -20.88 -8.84
C GLU A 51 -28.91 -19.85 -7.83
N VAL A 52 -27.66 -19.99 -7.39
CA VAL A 52 -27.02 -19.05 -6.46
C VAL A 52 -26.87 -17.69 -7.14
N SER A 53 -26.56 -17.68 -8.43
CA SER A 53 -26.55 -16.48 -9.28
C SER A 53 -27.86 -15.70 -9.22
N VAL A 54 -29.02 -16.36 -9.39
CA VAL A 54 -30.34 -15.71 -9.31
C VAL A 54 -30.59 -15.07 -7.94
N LEU A 55 -30.22 -15.77 -6.85
CA LEU A 55 -30.36 -15.24 -5.50
C LEU A 55 -29.41 -14.06 -5.23
N ARG A 56 -28.17 -14.16 -5.71
CA ARG A 56 -27.17 -13.08 -5.64
C ARG A 56 -27.65 -11.85 -6.42
N ASP A 57 -28.14 -12.02 -7.64
CA ASP A 57 -28.60 -10.91 -8.48
C ASP A 57 -29.78 -10.18 -7.82
N ALA A 58 -30.73 -10.94 -7.25
CA ALA A 58 -31.80 -10.36 -6.46
C ALA A 58 -31.28 -9.58 -5.24
N TRP A 59 -30.27 -10.12 -4.54
CA TRP A 59 -29.63 -9.47 -3.39
C TRP A 59 -28.88 -8.18 -3.80
N GLU A 60 -28.14 -8.22 -4.91
CA GLU A 60 -27.34 -7.09 -5.42
C GLU A 60 -28.16 -6.02 -6.13
N SER A 61 -29.39 -6.32 -6.54
CA SER A 61 -30.25 -5.37 -7.27
C SER A 61 -30.42 -4.02 -6.55
N THR A 62 -30.48 -4.03 -5.21
CA THR A 62 -30.56 -2.78 -4.44
C THR A 62 -29.27 -1.98 -4.50
N SER A 63 -28.11 -2.66 -4.41
CA SER A 63 -26.80 -2.02 -4.58
C SER A 63 -26.67 -1.37 -5.96
N LEU A 64 -27.10 -2.09 -7.02
CA LEU A 64 -27.11 -1.57 -8.38
C LEU A 64 -27.95 -0.28 -8.49
N GLU A 65 -29.20 -0.30 -8.02
CA GLU A 65 -30.08 0.88 -8.11
C GLU A 65 -29.50 2.07 -7.35
N LEU A 66 -28.94 1.86 -6.15
CA LEU A 66 -28.25 2.91 -5.41
C LEU A 66 -27.05 3.46 -6.18
N GLU A 67 -26.21 2.58 -6.74
CA GLU A 67 -25.05 2.99 -7.55
C GLU A 67 -25.47 3.78 -8.79
N LEU A 68 -26.52 3.37 -9.51
CA LEU A 68 -27.05 4.11 -10.66
C LEU A 68 -27.44 5.57 -10.33
N TYR A 69 -27.81 5.86 -9.08
CA TYR A 69 -28.11 7.24 -8.62
C TYR A 69 -26.88 8.03 -8.16
N GLN A 70 -25.79 7.39 -7.74
CA GLN A 70 -24.67 8.06 -7.06
C GLN A 70 -23.33 7.97 -7.78
N THR A 71 -23.19 7.10 -8.78
CA THR A 71 -21.96 6.90 -9.56
C THR A 71 -22.26 7.01 -11.06
N ASN A 72 -21.22 6.87 -11.88
CA ASN A 72 -21.40 6.72 -13.31
C ASN A 72 -22.22 5.46 -13.63
N ALA A 73 -23.38 5.62 -14.27
CA ALA A 73 -24.29 4.51 -14.57
C ALA A 73 -23.66 3.40 -15.43
N ALA A 74 -22.69 3.73 -16.29
CA ALA A 74 -21.97 2.72 -17.07
C ALA A 74 -21.08 1.86 -16.16
N CYS A 75 -20.38 2.47 -15.20
CA CYS A 75 -19.58 1.75 -14.21
C CYS A 75 -20.48 0.87 -13.31
N ALA A 76 -21.60 1.40 -12.80
CA ALA A 76 -22.54 0.63 -11.98
C ALA A 76 -23.05 -0.63 -12.71
N ARG A 77 -23.42 -0.48 -14.00
CA ARG A 77 -23.87 -1.61 -14.83
C ARG A 77 -22.75 -2.60 -15.11
N GLN A 78 -21.55 -2.12 -15.45
CA GLN A 78 -20.39 -3.00 -15.67
C GLN A 78 -20.05 -3.82 -14.43
N GLU A 79 -20.12 -3.24 -13.23
CA GLU A 79 -19.88 -3.97 -11.99
C GLU A 79 -20.94 -5.04 -11.74
N TYR A 80 -22.21 -4.70 -11.91
CA TYR A 80 -23.31 -5.65 -11.76
C TYR A 80 -23.25 -6.78 -12.80
N ASP A 81 -23.01 -6.46 -14.07
CA ASP A 81 -22.86 -7.45 -15.14
C ASP A 81 -21.61 -8.32 -14.94
N ALA A 82 -20.56 -7.79 -14.30
CA ALA A 82 -19.38 -8.57 -13.94
C ALA A 82 -19.61 -9.52 -12.74
N LEU A 83 -20.70 -9.36 -11.99
CA LEU A 83 -21.11 -10.34 -10.96
C LEU A 83 -21.89 -11.50 -11.60
N SER A 84 -22.68 -11.23 -12.65
CA SER A 84 -23.52 -12.23 -13.30
C SER A 84 -22.73 -13.28 -14.09
N ASN A 85 -21.57 -12.90 -14.63
CA ASN A 85 -20.62 -13.84 -15.23
C ASN A 85 -19.92 -14.67 -14.13
N GLU A 86 -19.84 -15.99 -14.30
CA GLU A 86 -19.02 -16.85 -13.42
C GLU A 86 -17.57 -16.34 -13.44
N ARG A 87 -17.15 -15.62 -12.39
CA ARG A 87 -15.76 -15.18 -12.26
C ARG A 87 -14.87 -16.40 -12.05
N THR A 88 -14.17 -16.81 -13.10
CA THR A 88 -13.11 -17.81 -13.01
C THR A 88 -11.84 -17.12 -12.54
N PHE A 89 -11.64 -17.03 -11.22
CA PHE A 89 -10.40 -16.48 -10.69
C PHE A 89 -9.24 -17.44 -10.92
N GLU A 90 -8.42 -17.16 -11.95
CA GLU A 90 -7.12 -17.80 -12.07
C GLU A 90 -6.25 -17.44 -10.84
N PRO A 91 -5.49 -18.41 -10.28
CA PRO A 91 -4.54 -18.13 -9.21
C PRO A 91 -3.56 -17.01 -9.57
N TYR A 92 -3.03 -16.31 -8.57
CA TYR A 92 -1.98 -15.31 -8.80
C TYR A 92 -0.76 -15.95 -9.48
N LYS A 93 -0.23 -15.26 -10.49
CA LYS A 93 0.99 -15.69 -11.21
C LYS A 93 2.18 -14.98 -10.60
N ILE A 94 3.08 -15.74 -9.97
CA ILE A 94 4.29 -15.20 -9.33
C ILE A 94 5.48 -15.75 -10.08
N ASN A 95 6.14 -14.91 -10.88
CA ASN A 95 7.26 -15.33 -11.74
C ASN A 95 8.63 -15.13 -11.10
N PHE A 96 8.66 -14.82 -9.79
CA PHE A 96 9.88 -14.56 -9.04
C PHE A 96 9.88 -15.28 -7.69
N ASN A 97 11.08 -15.44 -7.15
CA ASN A 97 11.24 -15.84 -5.76
C ASN A 97 11.23 -14.59 -4.88
N TYR A 98 10.27 -14.50 -3.96
CA TYR A 98 10.32 -13.54 -2.87
C TYR A 98 10.90 -14.27 -1.65
N ARG A 99 12.04 -13.78 -1.14
CA ARG A 99 12.66 -14.38 0.04
C ARG A 99 12.01 -13.81 1.29
N PRO A 100 11.68 -14.63 2.31
CA PRO A 100 11.46 -14.15 3.66
C PRO A 100 12.83 -13.72 4.22
N ARG A 101 13.31 -12.54 3.80
CA ARG A 101 14.39 -11.85 4.49
C ARG A 101 13.73 -10.76 5.30
N LEU A 102 13.25 -11.09 6.49
CA LEU A 102 13.40 -10.14 7.57
C LEU A 102 14.92 -9.99 7.77
N SER A 103 15.43 -8.77 7.66
CA SER A 103 16.81 -8.47 8.02
C SER A 103 17.20 -9.20 9.31
N ALA A 104 18.42 -9.74 9.41
CA ALA A 104 18.93 -10.34 10.65
C ALA A 104 18.86 -9.34 11.85
N SER A 105 18.78 -8.03 11.57
CA SER A 105 18.53 -6.99 12.56
C SER A 105 17.09 -6.92 13.09
N PHE A 106 16.13 -7.56 12.42
CA PHE A 106 14.73 -7.67 12.82
C PHE A 106 14.45 -9.01 13.52
N SER A 107 15.02 -10.11 13.04
CA SER A 107 14.88 -11.45 13.66
C SER A 107 15.56 -11.53 15.04
N SER A 108 16.52 -10.65 15.33
CA SER A 108 17.13 -10.50 16.66
C SER A 108 16.42 -9.52 17.59
N ARG A 109 15.41 -8.77 17.11
CA ARG A 109 14.54 -7.95 17.96
C ARG A 109 13.39 -8.84 18.45
N LYS A 110 13.66 -9.65 19.48
CA LYS A 110 12.61 -9.94 20.46
C LYS A 110 11.97 -8.60 20.81
N LEU A 111 10.63 -8.51 20.80
CA LEU A 111 9.90 -7.42 21.45
C LEU A 111 10.50 -7.28 22.85
N MET A 112 11.37 -6.28 23.02
CA MET A 112 12.02 -6.05 24.28
C MET A 112 10.98 -5.36 25.17
N PRO A 113 10.89 -5.74 26.46
CA PRO A 113 10.14 -4.94 27.41
C PRO A 113 10.60 -3.48 27.29
N VAL A 114 9.65 -2.55 27.31
CA VAL A 114 9.95 -1.12 27.25
C VAL A 114 10.58 -0.75 28.60
N THR A 115 11.88 -0.96 28.71
CA THR A 115 12.69 -0.42 29.80
C THR A 115 13.17 0.95 29.36
N CYS A 116 12.51 2.00 29.86
CA CYS A 116 13.00 3.37 29.75
C CYS A 116 13.44 3.84 31.14
N THR A 117 14.60 4.48 31.23
CA THR A 117 15.02 5.13 32.47
C THR A 117 14.10 6.30 32.82
N GLU A 118 13.64 7.04 31.80
CA GLU A 118 12.75 8.20 31.92
C GLU A 118 11.72 8.20 30.77
N LEU A 119 10.43 8.42 31.08
CA LEU A 119 9.35 8.66 30.11
C LEU A 119 8.74 10.04 30.36
N THR A 120 8.84 10.94 29.38
CA THR A 120 8.24 12.29 29.46
C THR A 120 7.22 12.49 28.35
N CYS A 121 5.98 12.81 28.71
CA CYS A 121 4.91 13.12 27.76
C CYS A 121 4.05 14.29 28.26
N THR A 122 3.73 15.23 27.36
CA THR A 122 2.86 16.39 27.65
C THR A 122 1.40 15.96 27.77
N GLU A 123 0.94 15.10 26.86
CA GLU A 123 -0.37 14.46 26.87
C GLU A 123 -0.21 13.02 26.33
N LEU A 124 -0.72 12.03 27.06
CA LEU A 124 -0.71 10.62 26.62
C LEU A 124 -2.16 10.13 26.55
N THR A 125 -2.74 10.22 25.36
CA THR A 125 -4.11 9.75 25.10
C THR A 125 -4.04 8.42 24.36
N CYS A 126 -4.41 7.32 25.03
CA CYS A 126 -4.53 6.00 24.43
C CYS A 126 -5.87 5.36 24.82
N THR A 127 -6.52 4.71 23.86
CA THR A 127 -7.73 3.92 24.13
C THR A 127 -7.38 2.58 24.76
N GLU A 128 -6.27 1.95 24.36
CA GLU A 128 -5.75 0.69 24.91
C GLU A 128 -4.21 0.69 24.86
N LEU A 129 -3.55 0.38 25.98
CA LEU A 129 -2.09 0.17 26.06
C LEU A 129 -1.83 -1.20 26.70
N THR A 130 -1.35 -2.16 25.91
CA THR A 130 -1.06 -3.53 26.38
C THR A 130 0.45 -3.74 26.46
N CYS A 131 0.97 -3.96 27.67
CA CYS A 131 2.36 -4.35 27.91
C CYS A 131 2.43 -5.42 29.00
N THR A 132 3.35 -6.39 28.88
CA THR A 132 3.57 -7.44 29.88
C THR A 132 4.28 -6.90 31.12
N GLU A 133 5.28 -6.02 30.95
CA GLU A 133 6.03 -5.36 32.02
C GLU A 133 6.40 -3.94 31.57
N LEU A 134 6.08 -2.94 32.39
CA LEU A 134 6.55 -1.56 32.23
C LEU A 134 7.43 -1.22 33.43
N THR A 135 8.72 -1.04 33.19
CA THR A 135 9.68 -0.67 34.25
C THR A 135 10.25 0.71 33.94
N CYS A 136 9.83 1.71 34.71
CA CYS A 136 10.38 3.06 34.66
C CYS A 136 10.90 3.47 36.04
N THR A 137 12.07 4.14 36.06
CA THR A 137 12.58 4.79 37.28
C THR A 137 11.78 6.05 37.58
N GLU A 138 11.45 6.83 36.54
CA GLU A 138 10.68 8.08 36.62
C GLU A 138 9.60 8.16 35.51
N LEU A 139 8.38 8.56 35.88
CA LEU A 139 7.25 8.80 34.97
C LEU A 139 6.71 10.22 35.20
N THR A 140 6.81 11.09 34.19
CA THR A 140 6.27 12.45 34.25
C THR A 140 5.14 12.62 33.24
N CYS A 141 3.92 12.82 33.72
CA CYS A 141 2.73 13.08 32.91
C CYS A 141 1.88 14.18 33.54
N THR A 142 1.58 15.23 32.77
CA THR A 142 0.78 16.38 33.23
C THR A 142 -0.70 16.05 33.36
N GLU A 143 -1.25 15.21 32.47
CA GLU A 143 -2.62 14.70 32.53
C GLU A 143 -2.69 13.26 32.01
N LEU A 144 -3.18 12.32 32.83
CA LEU A 144 -3.37 10.90 32.46
C LEU A 144 -4.87 10.58 32.39
N ALA A 145 -5.38 10.32 31.19
CA ALA A 145 -6.72 9.79 30.96
C ALA A 145 -6.62 8.43 30.28
N CYS A 146 -6.79 7.34 31.05
CA CYS A 146 -6.81 5.98 30.53
C CYS A 146 -8.13 5.30 30.93
N THR A 147 -8.89 4.81 29.96
CA THR A 147 -10.18 4.14 30.19
C THR A 147 -10.02 2.72 30.74
N GLU A 148 -8.99 1.98 30.33
CA GLU A 148 -8.62 0.67 30.88
C GLU A 148 -7.10 0.46 30.83
N LEU A 149 -6.48 0.19 31.98
CA LEU A 149 -5.04 -0.06 32.11
C LEU A 149 -4.82 -1.48 32.64
N THR A 150 -4.45 -2.41 31.75
CA THR A 150 -4.05 -3.78 32.12
C THR A 150 -2.53 -3.88 32.07
N CYS A 151 -1.90 -3.77 33.24
CA CYS A 151 -0.49 -4.07 33.44
C CYS A 151 -0.37 -5.13 34.53
N THR A 152 0.38 -6.21 34.28
CA THR A 152 0.51 -7.33 35.20
C THR A 152 1.30 -6.96 36.46
N GLU A 153 2.30 -6.07 36.35
CA GLU A 153 3.03 -5.47 37.49
C GLU A 153 3.49 -4.04 37.15
N LEU A 154 3.26 -3.09 38.05
CA LEU A 154 3.66 -1.68 37.91
C LEU A 154 4.45 -1.23 39.15
N THR A 155 5.72 -0.89 38.97
CA THR A 155 6.61 -0.41 40.04
C THR A 155 7.25 0.91 39.65
N CYS A 156 6.90 2.00 40.36
CA CYS A 156 7.56 3.31 40.27
C CYS A 156 8.19 3.63 41.63
N THR A 157 9.43 4.13 41.65
CA THR A 157 10.16 4.35 42.91
C THR A 157 10.09 5.79 43.42
N GLU A 158 10.07 6.82 42.58
CA GLU A 158 9.94 8.23 43.04
C GLU A 158 9.19 9.11 42.00
N LEU A 159 8.48 10.14 42.48
CA LEU A 159 7.76 11.15 41.69
C LEU A 159 8.36 12.52 42.02
N ALA A 160 9.21 13.06 41.15
CA ALA A 160 9.74 14.41 41.27
C ALA A 160 10.25 14.93 39.92
N THR A 161 10.19 16.25 39.74
CA THR A 161 10.51 16.99 38.51
C THR A 161 11.99 17.35 38.43
N ASP A 162 12.69 16.97 37.36
CA ASP A 162 13.69 17.77 36.62
C ASP A 162 14.35 16.97 35.47
N ILE A 163 14.64 17.62 34.34
CA ILE A 163 15.04 17.01 33.05
C ILE A 163 16.57 16.91 32.88
N PRO A 164 17.14 15.79 32.36
CA PRO A 164 18.41 15.84 31.63
C PRO A 164 18.49 15.00 30.32
N LEU A 165 18.61 15.70 29.18
CA LEU A 165 19.50 15.50 28.00
C LEU A 165 19.84 14.08 27.40
N ALA A 166 19.13 13.00 27.72
CA ALA A 166 19.45 11.63 27.26
C ALA A 166 19.14 11.19 25.78
N PRO A 167 18.39 11.88 24.89
CA PRO A 167 17.98 11.27 23.61
C PRO A 167 19.12 11.08 22.58
N VAL A 168 20.22 11.81 22.72
CA VAL A 168 21.26 11.89 21.67
C VAL A 168 22.15 10.63 21.63
N GLU A 169 22.35 9.94 22.75
CA GLU A 169 23.25 8.79 22.83
C GLU A 169 22.62 7.48 22.35
N ALA A 170 21.30 7.31 22.52
CA ALA A 170 20.57 6.19 21.94
C ALA A 170 20.51 6.29 20.41
N MET A 171 20.32 7.49 19.86
CA MET A 171 20.42 7.74 18.41
C MET A 171 21.84 7.48 17.88
N ARG A 172 22.89 7.82 18.63
CA ARG A 172 24.28 7.50 18.26
C ARG A 172 24.58 6.00 18.29
N ARG A 173 24.01 5.24 19.23
CA ARG A 173 24.15 3.76 19.29
C ARG A 173 23.35 3.06 18.20
N ALA A 174 22.18 3.57 17.82
CA ALA A 174 21.43 3.08 16.65
C ALA A 174 22.14 3.42 15.33
N ALA A 175 22.78 4.60 15.23
CA ALA A 175 23.61 5.00 14.09
C ALA A 175 24.92 4.20 13.98
N ALA A 176 25.35 3.53 15.06
CA ALA A 176 26.47 2.60 15.04
C ALA A 176 26.10 1.22 14.45
N LEU A 177 24.82 0.94 14.18
CA LEU A 177 24.41 -0.15 13.28
C LEU A 177 24.73 0.26 11.83
N ASP A 178 25.98 -0.01 11.47
CA ASP A 178 26.60 0.04 10.15
C ASP A 178 26.36 1.34 9.37
N ALA A 179 27.37 2.21 9.32
CA ALA A 179 27.41 3.43 8.51
C ALA A 179 27.15 3.19 7.01
N ARG A 180 27.10 1.93 6.57
CA ARG A 180 26.79 1.48 5.22
C ARG A 180 25.29 1.24 4.96
N THR A 181 24.44 1.26 6.00
CA THR A 181 23.00 1.03 5.84
C THR A 181 22.37 2.16 5.02
N PRO A 182 21.73 1.86 3.86
CA PRO A 182 21.10 2.89 3.05
C PRO A 182 19.97 3.61 3.81
N LYS A 183 19.96 4.94 3.72
CA LYS A 183 18.94 5.79 4.34
C LYS A 183 17.81 6.10 3.37
N VAL A 184 16.56 6.05 3.87
CA VAL A 184 15.36 6.47 3.14
C VAL A 184 14.60 7.50 3.96
N ALA A 185 14.21 8.60 3.33
CA ALA A 185 13.26 9.54 3.90
C ALA A 185 11.84 9.20 3.42
N VAL A 186 10.91 8.97 4.34
CA VAL A 186 9.47 8.98 4.04
C VAL A 186 9.03 10.42 4.18
N VAL A 187 8.94 11.12 3.05
CA VAL A 187 8.63 12.55 3.01
C VAL A 187 7.12 12.71 3.01
N ARG A 188 6.55 13.32 4.04
CA ARG A 188 5.10 13.52 4.18
C ARG A 188 4.73 14.98 4.39
N GLU A 189 3.50 15.29 4.06
CA GLU A 189 2.85 16.58 4.27
C GLU A 189 1.59 16.41 5.13
N GLU A 190 1.03 17.51 5.63
CA GLU A 190 -0.26 17.48 6.31
C GLU A 190 -1.35 16.80 5.47
N GLY A 191 -2.04 15.81 6.07
CA GLY A 191 -3.05 15.01 5.40
C GLY A 191 -2.53 13.73 4.71
N CYS A 192 -1.22 13.53 4.61
CA CYS A 192 -0.69 12.20 4.29
C CYS A 192 -1.10 11.18 5.37
N ASN A 193 -1.37 9.93 4.96
CA ASN A 193 -1.82 8.88 5.89
C ASN A 193 -1.33 7.47 5.54
N GLY A 194 -0.51 7.33 4.50
CA GLY A 194 0.13 6.07 4.12
C GLY A 194 1.61 5.97 4.53
N ASP A 195 2.08 6.88 5.38
CA ASP A 195 3.48 7.03 5.78
C ASP A 195 3.97 5.89 6.68
N ARG A 196 3.13 5.40 7.59
CA ARG A 196 3.53 4.38 8.58
C ARG A 196 3.77 3.02 7.94
N GLU A 197 2.86 2.56 7.08
CA GLU A 197 3.03 1.31 6.35
C GLU A 197 4.16 1.40 5.32
N MET A 198 4.36 2.57 4.69
CA MET A 198 5.49 2.83 3.82
C MET A 198 6.82 2.70 4.58
N ALA A 199 6.90 3.33 5.76
CA ALA A 199 8.07 3.24 6.61
C ALA A 199 8.34 1.80 7.06
N ALA A 200 7.31 1.07 7.50
CA ALA A 200 7.40 -0.33 7.87
C ALA A 200 7.93 -1.20 6.72
N ALA A 201 7.43 -1.02 5.49
CA ALA A 201 7.86 -1.77 4.33
C ALA A 201 9.35 -1.56 3.99
N PHE A 202 9.84 -0.32 4.06
CA PHE A 202 11.27 -0.03 3.89
C PHE A 202 12.13 -0.59 5.04
N MET A 203 11.65 -0.48 6.29
CA MET A 203 12.33 -1.06 7.46
C MET A 203 12.44 -2.59 7.35
N MET A 204 11.38 -3.27 6.90
CA MET A 204 11.38 -4.72 6.68
C MET A 204 12.42 -5.16 5.64
N ALA A 205 12.66 -4.33 4.61
CA ALA A 205 13.69 -4.58 3.60
C ALA A 205 15.13 -4.30 4.08
N GLY A 206 15.30 -3.62 5.23
CA GLY A 206 16.61 -3.36 5.86
C GLY A 206 17.09 -1.91 5.82
N PHE A 207 16.28 -0.96 5.33
CA PHE A 207 16.66 0.45 5.29
C PHE A 207 16.65 1.11 6.67
N LEU A 208 17.49 2.13 6.85
CA LEU A 208 17.32 3.10 7.94
C LEU A 208 16.32 4.17 7.47
N VAL A 209 15.13 4.17 8.06
CA VAL A 209 14.01 5.01 7.62
C VAL A 209 13.84 6.22 8.53
N PHE A 210 13.65 7.40 7.93
CA PHE A 210 13.39 8.65 8.61
C PHE A 210 12.00 9.16 8.24
N ASP A 211 11.20 9.51 9.24
CA ASP A 211 9.99 10.32 9.05
C ASP A 211 10.45 11.77 8.82
N VAL A 212 10.11 12.32 7.66
CA VAL A 212 10.54 13.67 7.25
C VAL A 212 9.31 14.45 6.82
N THR A 213 8.98 15.51 7.55
CA THR A 213 7.88 16.39 7.19
C THR A 213 8.34 17.48 6.21
N MET A 214 7.41 18.05 5.45
CA MET A 214 7.70 19.24 4.66
C MET A 214 8.17 20.44 5.52
N THR A 215 7.75 20.49 6.79
CA THR A 215 8.26 21.48 7.76
C THR A 215 9.75 21.26 8.06
N ASP A 216 10.20 20.01 8.20
CA ASP A 216 11.61 19.70 8.41
C ASP A 216 12.45 20.11 7.19
N ILE A 217 11.94 19.85 5.99
CA ILE A 217 12.60 20.17 4.72
C ILE A 217 12.70 21.69 4.49
N THR A 218 11.68 22.44 4.88
CA THR A 218 11.63 23.90 4.71
C THR A 218 12.33 24.67 5.83
N ALA A 219 12.72 23.99 6.92
CA ALA A 219 13.59 24.57 7.93
C ALA A 219 15.01 24.77 7.39
N CYS A 220 15.69 25.85 7.82
CA CYS A 220 17.07 26.09 7.45
C CYS A 220 17.96 24.90 7.88
N ASN A 221 18.85 24.44 6.99
CA ASN A 221 19.84 23.37 7.21
C ASN A 221 19.36 21.92 7.03
N PHE A 222 18.33 21.67 6.24
CA PHE A 222 17.99 20.31 5.79
C PHE A 222 18.69 19.98 4.46
N ASP A 223 19.27 18.78 4.34
CA ASP A 223 19.89 18.30 3.10
C ASP A 223 19.30 16.95 2.68
N LEU A 224 18.62 16.90 1.54
CA LEU A 224 18.07 15.65 0.99
C LEU A 224 19.17 14.69 0.51
N MET A 225 20.39 15.17 0.22
CA MET A 225 21.49 14.34 -0.28
C MET A 225 22.01 13.32 0.73
N GLN A 226 21.67 13.46 2.01
CA GLN A 226 21.94 12.44 3.02
C GLN A 226 21.11 11.15 2.81
N PHE A 227 20.07 11.18 1.98
CA PHE A 227 19.18 10.04 1.72
C PHE A 227 19.46 9.41 0.36
N ARG A 228 19.64 8.08 0.37
CA ARG A 228 19.75 7.27 -0.86
C ARG A 228 18.41 7.15 -1.57
N GLY A 229 17.32 7.10 -0.81
CA GLY A 229 15.96 7.04 -1.34
C GLY A 229 15.01 8.02 -0.69
N ILE A 230 14.01 8.46 -1.46
CA ILE A 230 12.87 9.22 -0.94
C ILE A 230 11.59 8.46 -1.29
N ALA A 231 10.72 8.28 -0.31
CA ALA A 231 9.38 7.76 -0.50
C ALA A 231 8.34 8.86 -0.27
N PHE A 232 7.41 9.01 -1.21
CA PHE A 232 6.23 9.87 -1.05
C PHE A 232 5.02 8.97 -0.79
N PRO A 233 4.49 8.91 0.44
CA PRO A 233 3.39 8.05 0.80
C PRO A 233 2.06 8.53 0.19
N GLY A 234 1.06 7.66 0.28
CA GLY A 234 -0.32 8.01 -0.05
C GLY A 234 -1.00 8.85 1.03
N GLY A 235 -2.23 9.27 0.73
CA GLY A 235 -3.09 10.03 1.63
C GLY A 235 -3.88 11.09 0.90
N PHE A 236 -4.19 12.17 1.61
CA PHE A 236 -4.95 13.31 1.09
C PHE A 236 -4.22 14.58 1.53
N SER A 237 -3.04 14.85 0.97
CA SER A 237 -2.30 16.07 1.33
C SER A 237 -3.20 17.30 1.15
N PHE A 238 -3.32 18.15 2.17
CA PHE A 238 -4.28 19.27 2.20
C PHE A 238 -5.75 18.89 1.89
N GLY A 239 -6.15 17.65 2.17
CA GLY A 239 -7.49 17.13 1.87
C GLY A 239 -7.79 17.02 0.37
N ASP A 240 -6.76 17.02 -0.49
CA ASP A 240 -6.87 17.12 -1.95
C ASP A 240 -7.64 18.36 -2.44
N VAL A 241 -7.72 19.40 -1.59
CA VAL A 241 -8.32 20.69 -1.98
C VAL A 241 -7.46 21.32 -3.08
N LEU A 242 -8.11 21.86 -4.11
CA LEU A 242 -7.49 22.35 -5.36
C LEU A 242 -6.96 21.25 -6.31
N GLY A 243 -7.16 19.97 -5.97
CA GLY A 243 -6.73 18.81 -6.74
C GLY A 243 -5.64 18.01 -6.02
N ALA A 244 -5.65 16.70 -6.21
CA ALA A 244 -4.78 15.81 -5.44
C ALA A 244 -3.29 16.04 -5.76
N GLY A 245 -2.49 16.16 -4.70
CA GLY A 245 -1.05 16.47 -4.75
C GLY A 245 -0.69 17.90 -5.17
N VAL A 246 -1.67 18.77 -5.46
CA VAL A 246 -1.42 20.16 -5.93
C VAL A 246 -0.84 21.04 -4.83
N GLY A 247 -1.46 21.04 -3.64
CA GLY A 247 -0.98 21.82 -2.49
C GLY A 247 0.43 21.42 -2.09
N TRP A 248 0.70 20.12 -2.02
CA TRP A 248 2.02 19.60 -1.68
C TRP A 248 3.08 19.97 -2.73
N ALA A 249 2.74 19.88 -4.02
CA ALA A 249 3.64 20.35 -5.08
C ALA A 249 3.89 21.87 -5.01
N ALA A 250 2.88 22.65 -4.62
CA ALA A 250 3.00 24.09 -4.43
C ALA A 250 3.94 24.44 -3.27
N CYS A 251 3.91 23.70 -2.16
CA CYS A 251 4.88 23.86 -1.06
C CYS A 251 6.32 23.60 -1.53
N ILE A 252 6.54 22.55 -2.32
CA ILE A 252 7.87 22.23 -2.86
C ILE A 252 8.34 23.27 -3.88
N LYS A 253 7.48 23.66 -4.83
CA LYS A 253 7.84 24.58 -5.93
C LYS A 253 7.84 26.05 -5.54
N GLY A 254 7.09 26.41 -4.50
CA GLY A 254 6.95 27.79 -4.02
C GLY A 254 8.17 28.29 -3.23
N ASN A 255 9.01 27.38 -2.74
CA ASN A 255 10.29 27.69 -2.12
C ASN A 255 11.43 27.30 -3.07
N GLU A 256 12.19 28.29 -3.55
CA GLU A 256 13.24 28.11 -4.55
C GLU A 256 14.36 27.17 -4.08
N GLU A 257 14.84 27.33 -2.84
CA GLU A 257 15.86 26.46 -2.23
C GLU A 257 15.36 25.02 -2.10
N THR A 258 14.12 24.84 -1.65
CA THR A 258 13.50 23.51 -1.56
C THR A 258 13.38 22.86 -2.93
N TRP A 259 12.89 23.60 -3.93
CA TRP A 259 12.76 23.09 -5.29
C TRP A 259 14.10 22.68 -5.89
N GLU A 260 15.13 23.53 -5.76
CA GLU A 260 16.48 23.22 -6.21
C GLU A 260 17.05 21.98 -5.52
N MET A 261 16.85 21.84 -4.21
CA MET A 261 17.29 20.66 -3.46
C MET A 261 16.62 19.38 -3.97
N PHE A 262 15.30 19.37 -4.20
CA PHE A 262 14.60 18.22 -4.78
C PHE A 262 15.09 17.88 -6.19
N GLN A 263 15.33 18.90 -7.02
CA GLN A 263 15.84 18.72 -8.37
C GLN A 263 17.26 18.16 -8.36
N HIS A 264 18.15 18.71 -7.54
CA HIS A 264 19.51 18.22 -7.38
C HIS A 264 19.53 16.74 -6.96
N TRP A 265 18.77 16.42 -5.91
CA TRP A 265 18.63 15.06 -5.40
C TRP A 265 18.07 14.09 -6.46
N ARG A 266 17.04 14.52 -7.21
CA ARG A 266 16.37 13.69 -8.24
C ARG A 266 17.29 13.31 -9.39
N HIS A 267 18.18 14.21 -9.80
CA HIS A 267 19.08 13.96 -10.93
C HIS A 267 20.30 13.13 -10.55
N HIS A 268 20.67 13.11 -9.27
CA HIS A 268 21.83 12.38 -8.79
C HIS A 268 21.73 10.88 -9.17
N PRO A 269 22.76 10.27 -9.80
CA PRO A 269 22.69 8.93 -10.42
C PRO A 269 22.47 7.79 -9.42
N ARG A 270 22.77 8.05 -8.15
CA ARG A 270 22.63 7.08 -7.06
C ARG A 270 21.26 7.10 -6.40
N ASN A 271 20.42 8.08 -6.64
CA ASN A 271 19.22 8.24 -5.82
C ASN A 271 18.02 7.46 -6.40
N PHE A 272 17.03 7.13 -5.60
CA PHE A 272 15.82 6.46 -6.08
C PHE A 272 14.58 7.02 -5.40
N SER A 273 13.42 7.01 -6.06
CA SER A 273 12.17 7.37 -5.38
C SER A 273 11.04 6.37 -5.59
N LEU A 274 10.20 6.21 -4.58
CA LEU A 274 8.92 5.50 -4.65
C LEU A 274 7.81 6.49 -4.30
N ALA A 275 6.84 6.68 -5.18
CA ALA A 275 5.74 7.61 -4.96
C ALA A 275 4.41 6.87 -5.10
N VAL A 276 3.64 6.76 -4.03
CA VAL A 276 2.41 5.95 -4.00
C VAL A 276 1.17 6.81 -3.82
N CYS A 277 0.12 6.56 -4.60
CA CYS A 277 -1.17 7.23 -4.57
C CYS A 277 -1.02 8.75 -4.61
N ASN A 278 -1.16 9.44 -3.47
CA ASN A 278 -0.95 10.88 -3.37
C ASN A 278 0.48 11.33 -3.70
N GLY A 279 1.49 10.52 -3.38
CA GLY A 279 2.86 10.73 -3.86
C GLY A 279 3.00 10.60 -5.38
N CYS A 280 2.26 9.67 -6.00
CA CYS A 280 2.23 9.53 -7.46
C CYS A 280 1.64 10.78 -8.12
N GLN A 281 0.55 11.31 -7.55
CA GLN A 281 -0.06 12.57 -7.99
C GLN A 281 0.88 13.77 -7.77
N LEU A 282 1.53 13.86 -6.61
CA LEU A 282 2.54 14.86 -6.30
C LEU A 282 3.62 14.90 -7.39
N THR A 283 4.27 13.77 -7.64
CA THR A 283 5.37 13.72 -8.61
C THR A 283 4.92 14.14 -10.01
N ALA A 284 3.66 13.85 -10.37
CA ALA A 284 3.02 14.32 -11.61
C ALA A 284 2.83 15.83 -11.67
N GLN A 285 2.51 16.47 -10.54
CA GLN A 285 2.50 17.92 -10.44
C GLN A 285 3.94 18.48 -10.47
N LEU A 286 4.93 17.76 -9.93
CA LEU A 286 6.34 18.14 -10.02
C LEU A 286 6.91 18.01 -11.45
N GLY A 287 6.29 17.19 -12.30
CA GLY A 287 6.70 16.96 -13.69
C GLY A 287 7.73 15.85 -13.85
N TRP A 288 7.90 14.98 -12.84
CA TRP A 288 8.92 13.92 -12.83
C TRP A 288 8.63 12.76 -13.78
N GLN A 289 7.41 12.69 -14.31
CA GLN A 289 6.88 11.69 -15.24
C GLN A 289 7.24 11.98 -16.70
N ASN A 290 7.61 13.22 -17.03
CA ASN A 290 7.95 13.64 -18.38
C ASN A 290 9.46 13.47 -18.63
N SER A 291 9.84 12.35 -19.26
CA SER A 291 11.24 12.02 -19.57
C SER A 291 11.87 12.85 -20.70
N ASN A 292 11.10 13.73 -21.35
CA ASN A 292 11.62 14.67 -22.34
C ASN A 292 11.74 16.07 -21.74
N ALA A 293 12.76 16.32 -20.90
CA ALA A 293 13.46 17.60 -20.97
C ALA A 293 14.80 17.55 -20.24
N GLY A 294 15.90 17.57 -21.01
CA GLY A 294 17.18 18.11 -20.55
C GLY A 294 17.14 19.63 -20.33
N HIS A 295 15.97 20.20 -20.08
CA HIS A 295 15.75 21.61 -19.77
C HIS A 295 14.51 21.71 -18.90
N SER A 296 14.70 22.09 -17.65
CA SER A 296 13.80 22.98 -16.91
C SER A 296 12.50 23.34 -17.66
N LEU A 297 11.42 22.58 -17.43
CA LEU A 297 10.05 23.10 -17.64
C LEU A 297 9.70 23.93 -16.40
N VAL A 298 10.50 24.97 -16.18
CA VAL A 298 10.09 26.14 -15.42
C VAL A 298 9.06 26.86 -16.29
N VAL A 299 7.92 27.20 -15.66
CA VAL A 299 6.76 27.94 -16.20
C VAL A 299 5.75 27.13 -17.02
N GLN A 300 4.69 26.62 -16.37
CA GLN A 300 3.30 26.91 -16.81
C GLN A 300 2.18 26.50 -15.80
N VAL A 301 2.39 26.62 -14.48
CA VAL A 301 1.25 26.51 -13.52
C VAL A 301 0.68 27.90 -13.15
N LEU A 302 1.27 29.00 -13.62
CA LEU A 302 0.83 30.37 -13.30
C LEU A 302 0.55 31.27 -14.51
N ASN A 303 0.29 30.72 -15.70
CA ASN A 303 -0.19 31.58 -16.80
C ASN A 303 -1.72 31.51 -16.89
N THR A 304 -2.38 32.26 -15.99
CA THR A 304 -3.80 32.66 -16.06
C THR A 304 -4.11 33.62 -17.22
N SER A 305 -3.32 33.59 -18.29
CA SER A 305 -3.50 34.44 -19.47
C SER A 305 -4.26 33.68 -20.56
N ALA A 306 -5.44 33.15 -20.23
CA ALA A 306 -6.49 32.86 -21.18
C ALA A 306 -7.68 33.76 -20.84
N VAL A 307 -7.59 35.01 -21.26
CA VAL A 307 -8.75 35.90 -21.33
C VAL A 307 -9.71 35.27 -22.34
N GLY A 308 -10.77 34.61 -21.86
CA GLY A 308 -11.93 34.25 -22.67
C GLY A 308 -12.22 32.76 -22.93
N GLY A 309 -11.50 31.82 -22.31
CA GLY A 309 -11.86 30.40 -22.38
C GLY A 309 -11.23 29.63 -21.22
N ALA A 310 -12.03 28.88 -20.47
CA ALA A 310 -11.61 28.21 -19.23
C ALA A 310 -10.40 27.28 -19.46
N ALA A 311 -9.18 27.80 -19.21
CA ALA A 311 -7.96 27.01 -19.19
C ALA A 311 -8.06 26.03 -18.02
N ARG A 312 -8.23 24.75 -18.34
CA ARG A 312 -8.35 23.67 -17.35
C ARG A 312 -6.94 23.34 -16.84
N PRO A 313 -6.73 23.17 -15.53
CA PRO A 313 -5.42 22.83 -15.01
C PRO A 313 -4.97 21.47 -15.56
N ASP A 314 -3.70 21.43 -15.95
CA ASP A 314 -3.04 20.36 -16.67
C ASP A 314 -2.64 19.21 -15.71
N HIS A 315 -3.60 18.45 -15.21
CA HIS A 315 -3.36 17.32 -14.30
C HIS A 315 -3.28 16.00 -15.06
N LEU A 316 -2.19 15.23 -14.84
CA LEU A 316 -2.02 13.86 -15.38
C LEU A 316 -3.02 12.86 -14.79
N PHE A 317 -3.49 13.12 -13.57
CA PHE A 317 -4.48 12.31 -12.89
C PHE A 317 -5.78 13.09 -12.73
N ARG A 318 -6.89 12.46 -13.09
CA ARG A 318 -8.25 13.00 -13.00
C ARG A 318 -9.08 12.16 -12.06
N THR A 319 -10.25 12.70 -11.69
CA THR A 319 -11.31 11.93 -11.05
C THR A 319 -11.57 10.63 -11.81
N ASN A 320 -11.70 9.53 -11.06
CA ASN A 320 -12.06 8.22 -11.59
C ASN A 320 -13.29 8.33 -12.50
N LEU A 321 -13.38 7.46 -13.51
CA LEU A 321 -14.53 7.42 -14.41
C LEU A 321 -15.86 7.17 -13.66
N SER A 322 -15.83 6.43 -12.54
CA SER A 322 -16.97 6.23 -11.64
C SER A 322 -17.46 7.54 -11.01
N GLY A 323 -16.59 8.55 -10.85
CA GLY A 323 -16.89 9.75 -10.07
C GLY A 323 -16.82 9.52 -8.55
N ARG A 324 -16.35 8.35 -8.12
CA ARG A 324 -16.30 7.93 -6.71
C ARG A 324 -14.87 7.63 -6.26
N PHE A 325 -14.68 7.61 -4.95
CA PHE A 325 -13.49 7.04 -4.34
C PHE A 325 -13.57 5.52 -4.42
N GLU A 326 -12.51 4.88 -4.90
CA GLU A 326 -12.46 3.43 -5.05
C GLU A 326 -11.51 2.84 -4.01
N SER A 327 -12.06 2.03 -3.09
CA SER A 327 -11.31 1.16 -2.19
C SER A 327 -11.48 -0.28 -2.66
N ARG A 328 -10.50 -0.81 -3.39
CA ARG A 328 -10.62 -2.08 -4.11
C ARG A 328 -9.37 -2.94 -3.94
N TRP A 329 -9.57 -4.25 -4.00
CA TRP A 329 -8.49 -5.21 -4.22
C TRP A 329 -8.47 -5.57 -5.71
N SER A 330 -7.54 -4.98 -6.46
CA SER A 330 -7.49 -5.10 -7.92
C SER A 330 -6.37 -6.04 -8.35
N ARG A 331 -6.57 -6.76 -9.45
CA ARG A 331 -5.53 -7.55 -10.10
C ARG A 331 -4.69 -6.66 -10.99
N VAL A 332 -3.38 -6.82 -10.91
CA VAL A 332 -2.45 -6.10 -11.77
C VAL A 332 -1.39 -7.02 -12.35
N ARG A 333 -1.02 -6.76 -13.60
CA ARG A 333 0.15 -7.35 -14.24
C ARG A 333 1.33 -6.38 -14.16
N ILE A 334 2.49 -6.91 -13.80
CA ILE A 334 3.76 -6.18 -13.84
C ILE A 334 4.34 -6.30 -15.25
N GLU A 335 4.52 -5.16 -15.91
CA GLU A 335 5.05 -5.11 -17.26
C GLU A 335 6.57 -5.18 -17.28
N LYS A 336 7.13 -5.55 -18.44
CA LYS A 336 8.57 -5.55 -18.63
C LYS A 336 9.14 -4.14 -18.53
N THR A 337 9.92 -3.88 -17.49
CA THR A 337 10.45 -2.54 -17.20
C THR A 337 11.92 -2.58 -16.82
N LYS A 338 12.62 -1.44 -16.97
CA LYS A 338 13.98 -1.26 -16.43
C LYS A 338 13.96 -0.71 -15.00
N ASN A 339 12.79 -0.65 -14.37
CA ASN A 339 12.61 -0.10 -13.04
C ASN A 339 13.34 -0.95 -11.99
N ILE A 340 14.10 -0.31 -11.10
CA ILE A 340 14.87 -1.03 -10.07
C ILE A 340 13.95 -1.80 -9.11
N PHE A 341 12.76 -1.28 -8.81
CA PHE A 341 11.82 -1.87 -7.85
C PHE A 341 11.16 -3.14 -8.40
N LEU A 342 10.94 -3.22 -9.70
CA LEU A 342 10.16 -4.28 -10.35
C LEU A 342 11.04 -5.33 -11.04
N LYS A 343 12.36 -5.27 -10.82
CA LYS A 343 13.32 -6.24 -11.33
C LYS A 343 12.89 -7.67 -10.97
N GLU A 344 12.90 -8.56 -11.96
CA GLU A 344 12.50 -9.98 -11.88
C GLU A 344 11.00 -10.21 -11.68
N MET A 345 10.19 -9.17 -11.47
CA MET A 345 8.77 -9.32 -11.20
C MET A 345 7.91 -9.34 -12.48
N GLU A 346 8.55 -9.27 -13.66
CA GLU A 346 7.87 -9.17 -14.95
C GLU A 346 6.88 -10.32 -15.19
N ASP A 347 5.78 -10.01 -15.86
CA ASP A 347 4.68 -10.92 -16.19
C ASP A 347 3.95 -11.55 -14.98
N SER A 348 4.29 -11.12 -13.75
CA SER A 348 3.55 -11.54 -12.56
C SER A 348 2.20 -10.86 -12.50
N ILE A 349 1.19 -11.60 -12.03
CA ILE A 349 -0.18 -11.11 -11.80
C ILE A 349 -0.50 -11.24 -10.33
N LEU A 350 -0.62 -10.08 -9.67
CA LEU A 350 -0.76 -9.97 -8.22
C LEU A 350 -2.00 -9.14 -7.88
N GLY A 351 -2.59 -9.43 -6.72
CA GLY A 351 -3.58 -8.54 -6.12
C GLY A 351 -2.89 -7.36 -5.42
N VAL A 352 -3.48 -6.17 -5.49
CA VAL A 352 -2.95 -4.96 -4.83
C VAL A 352 -4.10 -4.07 -4.35
N TRP A 353 -3.91 -3.41 -3.21
CA TRP A 353 -4.85 -2.43 -2.70
C TRP A 353 -4.87 -1.17 -3.57
N VAL A 354 -6.06 -0.72 -3.91
CA VAL A 354 -6.35 0.56 -4.58
C VAL A 354 -7.22 1.39 -3.64
N ALA A 355 -6.87 2.67 -3.47
CA ALA A 355 -7.54 3.58 -2.55
C ALA A 355 -7.42 5.04 -3.03
N HIS A 356 -8.17 5.41 -4.07
CA HIS A 356 -8.09 6.77 -4.64
C HIS A 356 -9.40 7.24 -5.29
N LYS A 357 -9.62 8.56 -5.28
CA LYS A 357 -10.69 9.24 -6.04
C LYS A 357 -10.20 9.85 -7.36
N GLU A 358 -8.94 10.30 -7.38
CA GLU A 358 -8.32 10.96 -8.54
C GLU A 358 -7.18 10.11 -9.11
N GLY A 359 -7.48 8.87 -9.48
CA GLY A 359 -6.46 7.92 -9.98
C GLY A 359 -6.47 7.71 -11.48
N ARG A 360 -7.36 8.35 -12.23
CA ARG A 360 -7.49 8.13 -13.67
C ARG A 360 -6.38 8.84 -14.43
N PHE A 361 -5.47 8.08 -15.02
CA PHE A 361 -4.41 8.60 -15.87
C PHE A 361 -4.99 9.15 -17.19
N GLU A 362 -4.57 10.36 -17.55
CA GLU A 362 -4.90 11.00 -18.83
C GLU A 362 -3.63 11.66 -19.39
N ALA A 363 -3.30 11.36 -20.65
CA ALA A 363 -2.11 11.93 -21.29
C ALA A 363 -2.28 13.45 -21.49
N ARG A 364 -1.16 14.19 -21.38
CA ARG A 364 -1.15 15.65 -21.52
C ARG A 364 -0.90 16.10 -22.96
N GLY A 365 -1.57 17.16 -23.37
CA GLY A 365 -1.34 17.83 -24.67
C GLY A 365 -1.49 16.88 -25.85
N ASP A 366 -0.55 16.95 -26.80
CA ASP A 366 -0.53 16.08 -27.98
C ASP A 366 0.11 14.70 -27.74
N VAL A 367 0.52 14.40 -26.50
CA VAL A 367 1.12 13.10 -26.15
C VAL A 367 0.04 12.04 -26.16
N LYS A 368 0.27 10.96 -26.91
CA LYS A 368 -0.65 9.84 -26.96
C LYS A 368 -0.33 8.84 -25.87
N VAL A 369 -1.33 8.12 -25.39
CA VAL A 369 -1.13 7.06 -24.38
C VAL A 369 -0.16 5.99 -24.90
N GLU A 370 -0.21 5.70 -26.19
CA GLU A 370 0.68 4.79 -26.92
C GLU A 370 2.16 5.20 -26.83
N ASP A 371 2.46 6.49 -26.63
CA ASP A 371 3.84 6.97 -26.49
C ASP A 371 4.48 6.44 -25.20
N TYR A 372 3.70 6.21 -24.14
CA TYR A 372 4.21 5.62 -22.90
C TYR A 372 4.56 4.14 -23.09
N PHE A 373 3.76 3.42 -23.87
CA PHE A 373 4.02 2.02 -24.21
C PHE A 373 5.28 1.89 -25.08
N THR A 374 5.38 2.67 -26.15
CA THR A 374 6.53 2.63 -27.07
C THR A 374 7.84 3.04 -26.38
N LYS A 375 7.77 3.94 -25.39
CA LYS A 375 8.92 4.34 -24.56
C LYS A 375 9.19 3.41 -23.38
N ASN A 376 8.43 2.33 -23.24
CA ASN A 376 8.51 1.37 -22.14
C ASN A 376 8.39 2.02 -20.75
N LEU A 377 7.51 3.02 -20.63
CA LEU A 377 7.22 3.81 -19.43
C LEU A 377 5.95 3.31 -18.72
N VAL A 378 5.62 2.02 -18.87
CA VAL A 378 4.46 1.40 -18.23
C VAL A 378 4.98 0.34 -17.30
N ALA A 379 4.80 0.55 -15.99
CA ALA A 379 5.28 -0.38 -14.97
C ALA A 379 4.26 -1.48 -14.64
N ILE A 380 2.98 -1.10 -14.51
CA ILE A 380 1.91 -1.96 -14.01
C ILE A 380 0.60 -1.64 -14.75
N ARG A 381 -0.21 -2.67 -15.04
CA ARG A 381 -1.55 -2.54 -15.65
C ARG A 381 -2.61 -3.30 -14.86
N TYR A 382 -3.82 -2.76 -14.81
CA TYR A 382 -4.99 -3.51 -14.33
C TYR A 382 -5.36 -4.60 -15.32
N VAL A 383 -5.71 -5.79 -14.82
CA VAL A 383 -6.10 -6.93 -15.64
C VAL A 383 -7.47 -7.48 -15.23
N GLY A 384 -8.16 -8.06 -16.21
CA GLY A 384 -9.41 -8.79 -16.00
C GLY A 384 -9.20 -10.15 -15.34
N ASP A 385 -10.30 -10.90 -15.23
CA ASP A 385 -10.27 -12.29 -14.73
C ASP A 385 -9.61 -13.25 -15.73
N ASP A 386 -9.52 -12.84 -17.00
CA ASP A 386 -8.80 -13.51 -18.10
C ASP A 386 -7.29 -13.21 -18.11
N ASP A 387 -6.80 -12.46 -17.11
CA ASP A 387 -5.42 -11.99 -17.00
C ASP A 387 -4.96 -11.00 -18.09
N GLU A 388 -5.87 -10.53 -18.94
CA GLU A 388 -5.59 -9.54 -19.98
C GLU A 388 -5.82 -8.11 -19.49
N PRO A 389 -5.05 -7.12 -19.98
CA PRO A 389 -5.27 -5.70 -19.66
C PRO A 389 -6.71 -5.28 -19.92
N THR A 390 -7.30 -4.56 -18.98
CA THR A 390 -8.69 -4.16 -19.08
C THR A 390 -8.92 -2.70 -18.70
N GLU A 391 -9.91 -2.09 -19.35
CA GLU A 391 -10.51 -0.81 -18.96
C GLU A 391 -11.90 -0.99 -18.33
N THR A 392 -12.33 -2.25 -18.18
CA THR A 392 -13.66 -2.59 -17.64
C THR A 392 -13.68 -2.37 -16.13
N TYR A 393 -14.64 -1.58 -15.66
CA TYR A 393 -14.87 -1.38 -14.24
C TYR A 393 -15.57 -2.61 -13.62
N PRO A 394 -15.27 -3.01 -12.37
CA PRO A 394 -14.32 -2.41 -11.43
C PRO A 394 -12.90 -3.00 -11.49
N MET A 395 -12.63 -3.92 -12.41
CA MET A 395 -11.30 -4.56 -12.54
C MET A 395 -10.22 -3.52 -12.85
N ASN A 396 -10.57 -2.53 -13.65
CA ASN A 396 -9.92 -1.23 -13.70
C ASN A 396 -10.76 -0.20 -12.91
N PRO A 397 -10.36 0.17 -11.69
CA PRO A 397 -11.22 0.96 -10.80
C PRO A 397 -11.33 2.43 -11.22
N ASN A 398 -10.39 2.97 -11.99
CA ASN A 398 -10.36 4.40 -12.33
C ASN A 398 -10.65 4.70 -13.80
N GLY A 399 -10.65 3.70 -14.68
CA GLY A 399 -10.82 3.88 -16.12
C GLY A 399 -9.59 4.46 -16.81
N SER A 400 -8.40 4.26 -16.24
CA SER A 400 -7.15 4.65 -16.90
C SER A 400 -6.91 3.74 -18.10
N PRO A 401 -6.34 4.24 -19.21
CA PRO A 401 -5.91 3.41 -20.32
C PRO A 401 -4.59 2.64 -20.01
N SER A 402 -4.35 2.40 -18.72
CA SER A 402 -3.08 2.04 -18.06
C SER A 402 -2.01 3.12 -18.20
N ASN A 403 -1.15 3.34 -17.18
CA ASN A 403 0.25 3.83 -17.30
C ASN A 403 0.83 4.29 -15.95
N SER A 404 2.12 4.02 -15.74
CA SER A 404 2.96 4.77 -14.80
C SER A 404 4.45 4.71 -15.20
N PRO A 405 5.16 5.84 -15.33
CA PRO A 405 6.53 5.89 -15.83
C PRO A 405 7.55 5.25 -14.89
N CYS A 406 8.65 4.81 -15.49
CA CYS A 406 9.61 3.94 -14.83
C CYS A 406 11.08 4.35 -15.04
N GLY A 407 11.93 3.97 -14.07
CA GLY A 407 13.37 4.19 -14.02
C GLY A 407 13.88 3.90 -12.61
N ARG A 408 14.81 4.71 -12.08
CA ARG A 408 15.13 4.73 -10.64
C ARG A 408 14.01 5.36 -9.79
N HIS A 409 13.02 5.96 -10.44
CA HIS A 409 11.89 6.65 -9.83
C HIS A 409 10.64 5.92 -10.27
N LEU A 410 9.94 5.31 -9.31
CA LEU A 410 8.69 4.60 -9.52
C LEU A 410 7.56 5.40 -8.91
N ALA A 411 6.52 5.67 -9.69
CA ALA A 411 5.26 6.21 -9.20
C ALA A 411 4.17 5.14 -9.36
N LEU A 412 3.23 5.01 -8.44
CA LEU A 412 2.15 4.01 -8.51
C LEU A 412 0.88 4.58 -7.89
N MET A 413 -0.27 4.40 -8.53
CA MET A 413 -1.57 4.66 -7.88
C MET A 413 -1.97 3.57 -6.87
N PRO A 414 -1.73 2.26 -7.14
CA PRO A 414 -1.95 1.21 -6.14
C PRO A 414 -0.93 1.26 -4.99
N HIS A 415 -1.28 0.62 -3.87
CA HIS A 415 -0.54 0.61 -2.60
C HIS A 415 0.18 -0.72 -2.32
N PRO A 416 1.36 -0.97 -2.93
CA PRO A 416 2.12 -2.20 -2.64
C PRO A 416 2.66 -2.26 -1.20
N GLU A 417 2.88 -1.12 -0.55
CA GLU A 417 3.28 -1.00 0.86
C GLU A 417 2.21 -1.54 1.82
N ARG A 418 0.94 -1.53 1.40
CA ARG A 418 -0.19 -2.15 2.12
C ARG A 418 -0.30 -3.65 1.85
N CYS A 419 0.64 -4.24 1.11
CA CYS A 419 0.55 -5.61 0.63
C CYS A 419 1.83 -6.43 0.91
N VAL A 420 2.69 -5.98 1.83
CA VAL A 420 4.01 -6.59 2.14
C VAL A 420 3.92 -7.79 3.08
N LEU A 421 2.78 -8.01 3.73
CA LEU A 421 2.55 -9.12 4.66
C LEU A 421 1.36 -9.97 4.19
N PRO A 422 1.40 -11.30 4.37
CA PRO A 422 0.33 -12.16 3.88
C PRO A 422 -1.05 -11.81 4.44
N TRP A 423 -1.16 -11.40 5.71
CA TRP A 423 -2.46 -11.07 6.35
C TRP A 423 -3.07 -9.76 5.85
N GLN A 424 -2.31 -8.95 5.12
CA GLN A 424 -2.83 -7.76 4.47
C GLN A 424 -3.58 -8.08 3.16
N TRP A 425 -3.46 -9.31 2.64
CA TRP A 425 -4.13 -9.73 1.41
C TRP A 425 -5.52 -10.28 1.76
N PRO A 426 -6.61 -9.67 1.27
CA PRO A 426 -7.98 -10.09 1.58
C PRO A 426 -8.31 -11.44 0.95
N TYR A 427 -7.65 -11.75 -0.17
CA TYR A 427 -7.70 -13.03 -0.83
C TYR A 427 -6.29 -13.40 -1.29
N ARG A 428 -5.84 -14.58 -0.89
CA ARG A 428 -4.50 -15.10 -1.20
C ARG A 428 -4.48 -16.03 -2.41
N GLY A 429 -5.66 -16.42 -2.91
CA GLY A 429 -5.77 -17.51 -3.87
C GLY A 429 -5.29 -18.84 -3.30
N HIS A 430 -5.38 -19.90 -4.11
CA HIS A 430 -4.55 -21.07 -3.91
C HIS A 430 -3.13 -20.65 -4.36
N PHE A 431 -2.28 -20.20 -3.45
CA PHE A 431 -0.84 -20.16 -3.73
C PHE A 431 -0.47 -21.57 -4.21
N PRO A 432 0.18 -21.74 -5.37
CA PRO A 432 0.47 -23.07 -5.89
C PRO A 432 1.25 -23.86 -4.82
N GLU A 433 0.69 -25.00 -4.43
CA GLU A 433 1.13 -25.88 -3.35
C GLU A 433 2.63 -26.22 -3.43
N LYS A 434 3.21 -26.14 -4.65
CA LYS A 434 4.66 -26.27 -4.91
C LYS A 434 5.55 -25.20 -4.27
N THR A 435 5.00 -24.11 -3.76
CA THR A 435 5.76 -23.11 -2.98
C THR A 435 5.74 -23.38 -1.47
N MET A 436 4.87 -24.27 -1.00
CA MET A 436 4.92 -24.82 0.36
C MET A 436 5.63 -26.17 0.30
N THR A 437 6.95 -26.15 0.42
CA THR A 437 7.71 -27.39 0.54
C THR A 437 7.26 -28.14 1.81
N SER A 438 6.64 -29.30 1.57
CA SER A 438 6.40 -30.42 2.48
C SER A 438 6.92 -30.29 3.93
N GLN A 439 6.04 -29.92 4.87
CA GLN A 439 5.77 -30.60 6.15
C GLN A 439 4.56 -29.93 6.84
N PRO A 440 3.55 -30.68 7.33
CA PRO A 440 2.47 -30.14 8.13
C PRO A 440 2.86 -30.17 9.62
N GLU A 441 3.78 -29.29 10.01
CA GLU A 441 3.98 -28.89 11.42
C GLU A 441 3.86 -27.36 11.50
N GLY A 442 2.63 -26.88 11.34
CA GLY A 442 2.30 -25.45 11.36
C GLY A 442 2.73 -24.72 10.07
N PRO A 443 2.01 -23.67 9.64
CA PRO A 443 2.54 -22.80 8.62
C PRO A 443 3.66 -21.97 9.26
N GLU A 444 4.93 -22.25 8.98
CA GLU A 444 5.86 -21.13 8.81
C GLU A 444 5.35 -20.38 7.57
N LEU A 445 4.47 -19.40 7.81
CA LEU A 445 4.13 -18.39 6.82
C LEU A 445 5.46 -17.88 6.26
N THR A 446 5.57 -17.74 4.95
CA THR A 446 6.57 -16.80 4.43
C THR A 446 6.33 -15.47 5.15
N ASP A 447 7.34 -14.95 5.88
CA ASP A 447 7.20 -13.74 6.72
C ASP A 447 6.73 -12.50 5.94
N THR A 448 6.74 -12.57 4.61
CA THR A 448 6.43 -11.47 3.69
C THR A 448 5.60 -11.95 2.50
N ALA A 449 4.70 -11.11 2.01
CA ALA A 449 3.96 -11.32 0.76
C ALA A 449 4.74 -10.85 -0.49
N PRO A 450 4.32 -11.23 -1.71
CA PRO A 450 5.06 -10.93 -2.95
C PRO A 450 5.45 -9.46 -3.15
N TRP A 451 4.62 -8.50 -2.72
CA TRP A 451 4.93 -7.07 -2.86
C TRP A 451 6.11 -6.61 -1.99
N ALA A 452 6.53 -7.36 -0.97
CA ALA A 452 7.76 -7.04 -0.23
C ALA A 452 9.01 -7.01 -1.14
N LYS A 453 8.98 -7.76 -2.25
CA LYS A 453 10.06 -7.80 -3.24
C LYS A 453 10.40 -6.42 -3.81
N ILE A 454 9.46 -5.47 -3.91
CA ILE A 454 9.78 -4.13 -4.44
C ILE A 454 10.77 -3.38 -3.54
N PHE A 455 10.58 -3.51 -2.22
CA PHE A 455 11.44 -2.87 -1.22
C PHE A 455 12.78 -3.60 -1.10
N GLN A 456 12.74 -4.94 -1.16
CA GLN A 456 13.95 -5.77 -1.21
C GLN A 456 14.80 -5.45 -2.44
N ASN A 457 14.17 -5.29 -3.62
CA ASN A 457 14.86 -4.92 -4.85
C ASN A 457 15.53 -3.54 -4.74
N ALA A 458 14.87 -2.56 -4.13
CA ALA A 458 15.46 -1.25 -3.87
C ALA A 458 16.67 -1.35 -2.91
N PHE A 459 16.57 -2.17 -1.87
CA PHE A 459 17.66 -2.42 -0.93
C PHE A 459 18.86 -3.08 -1.62
N ASP A 460 18.59 -4.19 -2.32
CA ASP A 460 19.59 -4.93 -3.10
C ASP A 460 20.28 -4.04 -4.14
N TRP A 461 19.55 -3.10 -4.76
CA TRP A 461 20.14 -2.14 -5.68
C TRP A 461 21.12 -1.18 -4.98
N CYS A 462 20.85 -0.78 -3.75
CA CYS A 462 21.73 0.09 -2.97
C CYS A 462 23.00 -0.64 -2.48
N THR A 463 22.92 -1.94 -2.21
CA THR A 463 24.02 -2.73 -1.62
C THR A 463 24.85 -3.48 -2.65
N ASN A 464 24.27 -3.89 -3.78
CA ASN A 464 24.96 -4.69 -4.81
C ASN A 464 25.73 -3.84 -5.83
N ASP A 465 25.72 -2.51 -5.72
CA ASP A 465 26.54 -1.61 -6.56
C ASP A 465 27.71 -0.99 -5.75
N PRO A 466 28.77 -1.77 -5.45
CA PRO A 466 29.94 -1.30 -4.71
C PRO A 466 30.81 -0.32 -5.49
N SER A 467 30.60 -0.14 -6.80
CA SER A 467 31.43 0.75 -7.65
C SER A 467 31.29 2.24 -7.35
N SER A 468 30.37 2.61 -6.45
CA SER A 468 30.07 3.99 -6.07
C SER A 468 30.47 4.38 -4.64
N TYR A 469 31.20 3.51 -3.92
CA TYR A 469 31.60 3.74 -2.52
C TYR A 469 33.02 4.34 -2.35
N ASP A 470 33.82 4.44 -3.42
CA ASP A 470 35.17 5.01 -3.38
C ASP A 470 35.43 5.95 -4.58
N THR A 471 34.93 7.19 -4.50
CA THR A 471 35.59 8.35 -5.12
C THR A 471 35.31 9.60 -4.28
N ASP A 472 35.67 9.55 -3.00
CA ASP A 472 35.97 10.75 -2.20
C ASP A 472 37.23 10.45 -1.39
N SER A 473 38.36 10.33 -2.11
CA SER A 473 39.70 10.42 -1.52
C SER A 473 40.72 10.84 -2.58
N SER A 474 40.72 12.14 -2.91
CA SER A 474 41.92 12.97 -3.15
C SER A 474 41.53 14.32 -3.73
#